data_AF-A0A6B3LAS1-F1
#
_entry.id   AF-A0A6B3LAS1-F1
#
_cell.length_a   1.000
_cell.length_b   1.000
_cell.length_c   1.000
_cell.angle_alpha   90.00
_cell.angle_beta   90.00
_cell.angle_gamma   90.00
#
_symmetry.space_group_name_H-M   'P 1'
#
loop_
_entity.id
_entity.type
_entity.pdbx_description
1 polymer ?
#
loop_
_entity_poly.entity_id
_entity_poly.type
_entity_poly.pdbx_seq_one_letter_code
_entity_poly.pdbx_strand_id
1 'polypeptide(L)'
;MKSLFAVAFVWLVAGVLPASAQNLIYRIKIEPIRTMNLHFYNEGYFVCPVVGGEGTFIFAYRNNGVRSYNVVEEGGRLYFARKNDDIYSVVEASAVTRSEDPSVPTDGDDEDLVTSSSASFVCFGEATKSKGFKTALSDFRTRVAPKLNGGTVAWAEERAEGAEIPRHLGFAGVFDFFLKFEEGRTDDANHRNLTIDEIVDELTNQLRGQGYKDETVADDEPEPENGGNGGDGVTVTRP
;
A
#
# COMPACT_ATOMS: atom_id res chain seq x y z
N MET A 1 23.03 -15.07 62.92
CA MET A 1 21.67 -14.63 62.54
C MET A 1 21.77 -13.27 61.88
N LYS A 2 21.15 -13.14 60.69
CA LYS A 2 20.75 -11.89 60.03
C LYS A 2 21.86 -10.88 59.68
N SER A 3 22.39 -10.97 58.46
CA SER A 3 22.85 -9.78 57.72
C SER A 3 22.03 -9.70 56.44
N LEU A 4 21.19 -8.66 56.38
CA LEU A 4 20.21 -8.38 55.33
C LEU A 4 20.95 -7.62 54.21
N PHE A 5 21.40 -8.32 53.17
CA PHE A 5 21.90 -7.66 51.96
C PHE A 5 20.71 -7.32 51.07
N ALA A 6 20.21 -6.09 51.19
CA ALA A 6 19.25 -5.52 50.26
C ALA A 6 19.97 -5.24 48.94
N VAL A 7 19.93 -6.21 48.02
CA VAL A 7 20.20 -5.95 46.60
C VAL A 7 18.99 -5.21 46.07
N ALA A 8 19.11 -3.88 45.98
CA ALA A 8 18.14 -3.03 45.32
C ALA A 8 18.10 -3.43 43.84
N PHE A 9 17.12 -4.26 43.52
CA PHE A 9 16.70 -4.61 42.17
C PHE A 9 16.14 -3.32 41.55
N VAL A 10 17.01 -2.53 40.93
CA VAL A 10 16.59 -1.41 40.08
C VAL A 10 16.01 -2.03 38.81
N TRP A 11 14.76 -2.48 38.92
CA TRP A 11 13.81 -2.53 37.83
C TRP A 11 13.50 -1.07 37.43
N LEU A 12 14.45 -0.42 36.76
CA LEU A 12 14.08 0.48 35.66
C LEU A 12 13.60 -0.51 34.59
N VAL A 13 12.31 -0.69 34.30
CA VAL A 13 11.46 0.31 33.61
C VAL A 13 12.31 1.33 32.83
N ALA A 14 13.35 0.86 32.15
CA ALA A 14 13.74 1.44 30.88
C ALA A 14 12.57 1.10 29.96
N GLY A 15 11.57 1.98 29.95
CA GLY A 15 10.63 2.02 28.83
C GLY A 15 11.49 1.95 27.59
N VAL A 16 11.33 0.86 26.84
CA VAL A 16 11.87 0.73 25.50
C VAL A 16 11.13 1.83 24.74
N LEU A 17 11.68 3.05 24.78
CA LEU A 17 11.25 4.09 23.88
C LEU A 17 11.40 3.44 22.51
N PRO A 18 10.33 3.35 21.70
CA PRO A 18 10.45 2.81 20.37
C PRO A 18 11.61 3.57 19.73
N ALA A 19 12.68 2.85 19.40
CA ALA A 19 13.79 3.46 18.71
C ALA A 19 13.16 4.06 17.46
N SER A 20 13.13 5.39 17.36
CA SER A 20 12.54 6.10 16.23
C SER A 20 13.25 5.59 14.98
N ALA A 21 12.58 4.65 14.31
CA ALA A 21 13.12 4.00 13.14
C ALA A 21 13.13 5.05 12.05
N GLN A 22 14.31 5.31 11.52
CA GLN A 22 14.44 6.21 10.39
C GLN A 22 13.88 5.49 9.17
N ASN A 23 13.07 6.19 8.39
CA ASN A 23 12.27 5.60 7.32
C ASN A 23 12.89 5.91 5.95
N LEU A 24 12.61 5.06 4.97
CA LEU A 24 12.92 5.27 3.56
C LEU A 24 11.63 5.35 2.78
N ILE A 25 11.55 6.32 1.86
CA ILE A 25 10.42 6.48 0.96
C ILE A 25 10.89 6.24 -0.47
N TYR A 26 10.24 5.27 -1.12
CA TYR A 26 10.43 4.97 -2.53
C TYR A 26 9.17 5.32 -3.30
N ARG A 27 9.30 5.95 -4.47
CA ARG A 27 8.22 6.09 -5.44
C ARG A 27 8.15 4.86 -6.32
N ILE A 28 6.95 4.32 -6.45
CA ILE A 28 6.64 3.17 -7.31
C ILE A 28 6.34 3.66 -8.72
N LYS A 29 6.81 2.90 -9.71
CA LYS A 29 6.34 2.96 -11.08
C LYS A 29 6.19 1.54 -11.61
N ILE A 30 5.05 1.24 -12.21
CA ILE A 30 4.74 -0.07 -12.79
C ILE A 30 4.36 0.13 -14.25
N GLU A 31 4.99 -0.62 -15.15
CA GLU A 31 4.75 -0.51 -16.59
C GLU A 31 4.39 -1.88 -17.19
N PRO A 32 3.30 -1.98 -17.98
CA PRO A 32 2.90 -3.24 -18.56
C PRO A 32 3.89 -3.70 -19.62
N ILE A 33 4.36 -4.95 -19.50
CA ILE A 33 5.12 -5.64 -20.57
C ILE A 33 4.14 -6.43 -21.43
N ARG A 34 3.29 -7.23 -20.78
CA ARG A 34 2.27 -8.05 -21.42
C ARG A 34 1.09 -8.23 -20.47
N THR A 35 -0.11 -7.91 -20.93
CA THR A 35 -1.34 -8.06 -20.16
C THR A 35 -2.41 -8.79 -20.96
N MET A 36 -3.30 -9.45 -20.25
CA MET A 36 -4.51 -10.12 -20.75
C MET A 36 -5.65 -9.69 -19.85
N ASN A 37 -6.46 -8.74 -20.34
CA ASN A 37 -7.60 -8.12 -19.67
C ASN A 37 -7.32 -7.47 -18.30
N LEU A 38 -6.08 -7.52 -17.80
CA LEU A 38 -5.72 -7.02 -16.48
C LEU A 38 -5.39 -5.53 -16.53
N HIS A 39 -6.14 -4.75 -15.75
CA HIS A 39 -5.79 -3.39 -15.38
C HIS A 39 -5.12 -3.43 -14.00
N PHE A 40 -3.94 -2.83 -13.89
CA PHE A 40 -3.10 -2.95 -12.70
C PHE A 40 -2.61 -1.57 -12.26
N TYR A 41 -2.24 -1.43 -10.99
CA TYR A 41 -1.66 -0.20 -10.46
C TYR A 41 -0.45 0.23 -11.29
N ASN A 42 -0.25 1.54 -11.44
CA ASN A 42 0.80 2.10 -12.29
C ASN A 42 1.78 3.02 -11.55
N GLU A 43 1.42 3.49 -10.36
CA GLU A 43 2.30 4.29 -9.51
C GLU A 43 2.00 4.06 -8.02
N GLY A 44 2.69 4.80 -7.14
CA GLY A 44 2.49 4.67 -5.70
C GLY A 44 3.73 5.00 -4.88
N TYR A 45 3.75 4.51 -3.65
CA TYR A 45 4.87 4.63 -2.74
C TYR A 45 5.11 3.35 -1.94
N PHE A 46 6.36 3.12 -1.57
CA PHE A 46 6.76 2.10 -0.60
C PHE A 46 7.53 2.77 0.54
N VAL A 47 7.07 2.56 1.77
CA VAL A 47 7.63 3.15 2.99
C VAL A 47 8.14 2.02 3.87
N CYS A 48 9.40 2.08 4.29
CA CYS A 48 10.01 1.01 5.09
C CYS A 48 11.12 1.52 6.03
N PRO A 49 11.48 0.76 7.08
CA PRO A 49 12.61 1.09 7.93
C PRO A 49 13.94 1.07 7.17
N VAL A 50 14.83 2.01 7.46
CA VAL A 50 16.15 2.12 6.82
C VAL A 50 17.06 0.92 7.08
N VAL A 51 16.85 0.23 8.20
CA VAL A 51 17.60 -0.98 8.57
C VAL A 51 17.08 -2.24 7.87
N GLY A 52 16.04 -2.12 7.05
CA GLY A 52 15.30 -3.24 6.49
C GLY A 52 14.21 -3.72 7.45
N GLY A 53 13.32 -4.57 6.94
CA GLY A 53 12.13 -5.02 7.64
C GLY A 53 10.88 -4.87 6.77
N GLU A 54 9.73 -5.06 7.40
CA GLU A 54 8.42 -4.87 6.78
C GLU A 54 8.19 -3.40 6.42
N GLY A 55 7.42 -3.17 5.37
CA GLY A 55 7.07 -1.84 4.91
C GLY A 55 5.68 -1.83 4.31
N THR A 56 5.12 -0.63 4.23
CA THR A 56 3.77 -0.38 3.73
C THR A 56 3.84 0.04 2.27
N PHE A 57 3.01 -0.61 1.45
CA PHE A 57 2.79 -0.21 0.07
C PHE A 57 1.55 0.68 -0.03
N ILE A 58 1.66 1.73 -0.82
CA ILE A 58 0.52 2.54 -1.27
C ILE A 58 0.49 2.40 -2.78
N PHE A 59 -0.38 1.53 -3.28
CA PHE A 59 -0.55 1.32 -4.72
C PHE A 59 -1.59 2.30 -5.26
N ALA A 60 -1.26 2.98 -6.34
CA ALA A 60 -2.15 3.94 -6.98
C ALA A 60 -2.41 3.53 -8.44
N TYR A 61 -3.67 3.63 -8.81
CA TYR A 61 -4.17 3.36 -10.14
C TYR A 61 -4.70 4.64 -10.76
N ARG A 62 -4.29 4.89 -12.01
CA ARG A 62 -4.82 5.98 -12.81
C ARG A 62 -5.04 5.52 -14.24
N ASN A 63 -6.29 5.40 -14.65
CA ASN A 63 -6.64 5.02 -16.02
C ASN A 63 -8.05 5.53 -16.38
N ASN A 64 -8.24 5.98 -17.63
CA ASN A 64 -9.55 6.37 -18.16
C ASN A 64 -10.38 7.32 -17.26
N GLY A 65 -9.71 8.25 -16.56
CA GLY A 65 -10.35 9.19 -15.65
C GLY A 65 -10.58 8.67 -14.23
N VAL A 66 -10.51 7.36 -14.01
CA VAL A 66 -10.53 6.75 -12.68
C VAL A 66 -9.18 6.95 -12.00
N ARG A 67 -9.22 7.35 -10.73
CA ARG A 67 -8.07 7.48 -9.86
C ARG A 67 -8.41 6.83 -8.53
N SER A 68 -7.68 5.80 -8.17
CA SER A 68 -7.88 5.06 -6.94
C SER A 68 -6.56 4.66 -6.31
N TYR A 69 -6.54 4.43 -5.00
CA TYR A 69 -5.38 3.91 -4.32
C TYR A 69 -5.79 2.86 -3.27
N ASN A 70 -4.85 1.99 -2.95
CA ASN A 70 -4.98 0.96 -1.93
C ASN A 70 -3.72 0.98 -1.04
N VAL A 71 -3.92 0.89 0.27
CA VAL A 71 -2.84 0.78 1.25
C VAL A 71 -2.74 -0.66 1.71
N VAL A 72 -1.56 -1.24 1.55
CA VAL A 72 -1.23 -2.59 2.01
C VAL A 72 -0.17 -2.47 3.10
N GLU A 73 -0.63 -2.39 4.34
CA GLU A 73 0.20 -2.44 5.54
C GLU A 73 0.95 -3.77 5.59
N GLU A 74 2.24 -3.72 5.96
CA GLU A 74 3.12 -4.90 5.98
C GLU A 74 3.14 -5.68 4.64
N GLY A 75 2.76 -5.01 3.53
CA GLY A 75 2.55 -5.64 2.21
C GLY A 75 3.83 -6.13 1.52
N GLY A 76 4.99 -5.84 2.10
CA GLY A 76 6.25 -6.43 1.70
C GLY A 76 7.40 -6.00 2.58
N ARG A 77 8.62 -6.28 2.13
CA ARG A 77 9.83 -6.11 2.95
C ARG A 77 11.02 -5.60 2.17
N LEU A 78 11.84 -4.78 2.83
CA LEU A 78 13.17 -4.40 2.39
C LEU A 78 14.21 -5.27 3.12
N TYR A 79 15.14 -5.83 2.38
CA TYR A 79 16.33 -6.48 2.94
C TYR A 79 17.57 -6.19 2.10
N PHE A 80 18.74 -6.49 2.67
CA PHE A 80 20.02 -6.25 2.02
C PHE A 80 20.66 -7.58 1.64
N ALA A 81 20.99 -7.73 0.36
CA ALA A 81 21.74 -8.84 -0.17
C ALA A 81 23.19 -8.44 -0.45
N ARG A 82 24.10 -9.41 -0.50
CA ARG A 82 25.49 -9.20 -0.91
C ARG A 82 25.82 -10.06 -2.11
N LYS A 83 26.56 -9.47 -3.05
CA LYS A 83 27.18 -10.17 -4.16
C LYS A 83 28.61 -9.66 -4.28
N ASN A 84 29.59 -10.51 -3.97
CA ASN A 84 30.98 -10.10 -3.79
C ASN A 84 31.08 -9.01 -2.70
N ASP A 85 31.75 -7.89 -3.01
CA ASP A 85 31.94 -6.74 -2.13
C ASP A 85 30.78 -5.72 -2.17
N ASP A 86 29.81 -5.94 -3.06
CA ASP A 86 28.70 -5.03 -3.29
C ASP A 86 27.48 -5.39 -2.45
N ILE A 87 26.80 -4.35 -1.96
CA ILE A 87 25.55 -4.46 -1.20
C ILE A 87 24.40 -4.05 -2.11
N TYR A 88 23.35 -4.86 -2.13
CA TYR A 88 22.12 -4.61 -2.87
C TYR A 88 20.97 -4.44 -1.90
N SER A 89 20.11 -3.44 -2.16
CA SER A 89 18.77 -3.40 -1.57
C SER A 89 17.86 -4.28 -2.41
N VAL A 90 17.04 -5.10 -1.74
CA VAL A 90 16.05 -5.96 -2.36
C VAL A 90 14.71 -5.69 -1.71
N VAL A 91 13.68 -5.47 -2.53
CA VAL A 91 12.30 -5.36 -2.08
C VAL A 91 11.52 -6.49 -2.69
N GLU A 92 10.75 -7.18 -1.85
CA GLU A 92 9.73 -8.13 -2.28
C GLU A 92 8.38 -7.79 -1.66
N ALA A 93 7.31 -8.14 -2.35
CA ALA A 93 5.96 -7.97 -1.87
C ALA A 93 5.04 -9.04 -2.48
N SER A 94 3.95 -9.34 -1.78
CA SER A 94 2.87 -10.15 -2.32
C SER A 94 1.54 -9.55 -1.88
N ALA A 95 0.62 -9.37 -2.83
CA ALA A 95 -0.75 -9.01 -2.56
C ALA A 95 -1.64 -10.19 -2.93
N VAL A 96 -2.61 -10.51 -2.07
CA VAL A 96 -3.65 -11.50 -2.34
C VAL A 96 -4.97 -10.90 -1.88
N THR A 97 -5.92 -10.78 -2.78
CA THR A 97 -7.29 -10.35 -2.45
C THR A 97 -8.24 -11.49 -2.80
N ARG A 98 -9.15 -11.79 -1.88
CA ARG A 98 -10.27 -12.69 -2.11
C ARG A 98 -11.55 -12.01 -1.66
N SER A 99 -12.50 -11.88 -2.58
CA SER A 99 -13.88 -11.57 -2.26
C SER A 99 -14.57 -12.88 -1.87
N GLU A 100 -14.45 -13.31 -0.60
CA GLU A 100 -15.29 -14.36 -0.04
C GLU A 100 -15.72 -13.90 1.36
N ASP A 101 -17.03 -13.78 1.61
CA ASP A 101 -17.56 -14.00 2.96
C ASP A 101 -17.88 -15.49 3.09
N PRO A 102 -17.04 -16.30 3.77
CA PRO A 102 -17.26 -17.73 3.93
C PRO A 102 -18.37 -18.06 4.94
N SER A 103 -19.01 -17.07 5.58
CA SER A 103 -19.99 -17.26 6.64
C SER A 103 -21.45 -17.10 6.21
N VAL A 104 -21.70 -16.61 4.99
CA VAL A 104 -23.05 -16.51 4.43
C VAL A 104 -23.31 -17.72 3.53
N PRO A 105 -24.16 -18.68 3.92
CA PRO A 105 -24.65 -19.66 2.96
C PRO A 105 -25.44 -18.89 1.89
N THR A 106 -24.97 -18.92 0.64
CA THR A 106 -25.66 -18.35 -0.52
C THR A 106 -26.88 -19.22 -0.86
N ASP A 107 -27.86 -19.24 0.03
CA ASP A 107 -29.17 -19.83 -0.21
C ASP A 107 -30.03 -18.75 -0.89
N GLY A 108 -29.87 -18.63 -2.21
CA GLY A 108 -30.72 -17.82 -3.08
C GLY A 108 -29.92 -16.81 -3.90
N ASP A 109 -29.97 -16.98 -5.23
CA ASP A 109 -29.89 -16.04 -6.36
C ASP A 109 -29.15 -14.68 -6.24
N ASP A 110 -28.33 -14.43 -5.23
CA ASP A 110 -27.54 -13.21 -5.06
C ASP A 110 -26.12 -13.44 -5.61
N GLU A 111 -25.85 -12.67 -6.66
CA GLU A 111 -24.74 -12.76 -7.62
C GLU A 111 -23.41 -12.24 -7.07
N ASP A 112 -22.91 -12.80 -5.97
CA ASP A 112 -21.57 -12.45 -5.48
C ASP A 112 -20.50 -13.10 -6.38
N LEU A 113 -20.05 -12.33 -7.38
CA LEU A 113 -18.94 -12.69 -8.26
C LEU A 113 -17.66 -12.83 -7.41
N VAL A 114 -17.35 -14.06 -7.01
CA VAL A 114 -16.11 -14.38 -6.30
C VAL A 114 -14.94 -14.00 -7.21
N THR A 115 -14.29 -12.90 -6.86
CA THR A 115 -13.07 -12.44 -7.51
C THR A 115 -11.90 -12.81 -6.62
N SER A 116 -10.95 -13.57 -7.16
CA SER A 116 -9.66 -13.81 -6.52
C SER A 116 -8.57 -13.13 -7.32
N SER A 117 -7.63 -12.49 -6.66
CA SER A 117 -6.49 -11.86 -7.31
C SER A 117 -5.22 -12.03 -6.49
N SER A 118 -4.09 -12.06 -7.18
CA SER A 118 -2.80 -12.04 -6.53
C SER A 118 -1.73 -11.39 -7.40
N ALA A 119 -0.77 -10.75 -6.76
CA ALA A 119 0.42 -10.21 -7.38
C ALA A 119 1.66 -10.53 -6.55
N SER A 120 2.78 -10.76 -7.23
CA SER A 120 4.10 -10.96 -6.61
C SER A 120 5.10 -10.01 -7.23
N PHE A 121 5.80 -9.24 -6.39
CA PHE A 121 6.71 -8.18 -6.80
C PHE A 121 8.11 -8.48 -6.28
N VAL A 122 9.12 -8.29 -7.13
CA VAL A 122 10.53 -8.31 -6.71
C VAL A 122 11.30 -7.25 -7.48
N CYS A 123 12.09 -6.44 -6.78
CA CYS A 123 13.08 -5.57 -7.39
C CYS A 123 14.33 -5.46 -6.54
N PHE A 124 15.46 -5.17 -7.18
CA PHE A 124 16.72 -4.96 -6.48
C PHE A 124 17.55 -3.87 -7.15
N GLY A 125 18.46 -3.29 -6.37
CA GLY A 125 19.34 -2.23 -6.85
C GLY A 125 20.59 -2.14 -5.98
N GLU A 126 21.69 -1.72 -6.58
CA GLU A 126 22.94 -1.54 -5.84
C GLU A 126 22.82 -0.37 -4.85
N ALA A 127 23.19 -0.62 -3.60
CA ALA A 127 23.19 0.38 -2.54
C ALA A 127 24.45 1.26 -2.66
N THR A 128 24.41 2.21 -3.58
CA THR A 128 25.54 3.10 -3.91
C THR A 128 25.48 4.44 -3.19
N LYS A 129 24.29 4.88 -2.75
CA LYS A 129 24.11 6.20 -2.18
C LYS A 129 24.24 6.16 -0.66
N SER A 130 25.24 6.87 -0.14
CA SER A 130 25.42 7.04 1.30
C SER A 130 24.42 8.07 1.84
N LYS A 131 23.65 7.69 2.86
CA LYS A 131 22.73 8.57 3.58
C LYS A 131 23.03 8.54 5.07
N GLY A 132 23.10 9.74 5.65
CA GLY A 132 23.24 9.95 7.08
C GLY A 132 21.88 10.15 7.71
N PHE A 133 21.66 9.48 8.82
CA PHE A 133 20.44 9.56 9.62
C PHE A 133 20.82 9.97 11.03
N LYS A 134 20.03 10.88 11.60
CA LYS A 134 20.23 11.38 12.95
C LYS A 134 19.17 10.78 13.85
N THR A 135 19.60 10.15 14.93
CA THR A 135 18.69 9.66 15.97
C THR A 135 18.99 10.36 17.27
N ALA A 136 18.09 10.24 18.25
CA ALA A 136 18.32 10.78 19.59
C ALA A 136 19.60 10.21 20.26
N LEU A 137 20.06 9.03 19.83
CA LEU A 137 21.18 8.31 20.46
C LEU A 137 22.48 8.43 19.66
N SER A 138 22.42 8.55 18.33
CA SER A 138 23.60 8.63 17.47
C SER A 138 23.26 9.05 16.04
N ASP A 139 24.25 9.64 15.37
CA ASP A 139 24.26 9.76 13.91
C ASP A 139 24.81 8.46 13.31
N PHE A 140 24.13 7.89 12.33
CA PHE A 140 24.66 6.75 11.56
C PHE A 140 24.57 7.02 10.06
N ARG A 141 25.42 6.33 9.30
CA ARG A 141 25.38 6.37 7.83
C ARG A 141 25.13 4.98 7.31
N THR A 142 24.22 4.86 6.35
CA THR A 142 23.99 3.62 5.61
C THR A 142 24.01 3.87 4.11
N ARG A 143 24.11 2.79 3.33
CA ARG A 143 23.97 2.83 1.88
C ARG A 143 22.56 2.42 1.49
N VAL A 144 21.93 3.20 0.62
CA VAL A 144 20.59 2.95 0.07
C VAL A 144 20.68 2.85 -1.45
N ALA A 145 19.84 2.01 -2.05
CA ALA A 145 19.73 1.95 -3.50
C ALA A 145 18.96 3.18 -4.01
N PRO A 146 19.53 4.00 -4.92
CA PRO A 146 18.81 5.13 -5.52
C PRO A 146 17.64 4.69 -6.40
N LYS A 147 17.77 3.52 -7.00
CA LYS A 147 16.81 2.90 -7.90
C LYS A 147 16.86 1.39 -7.70
N LEU A 148 15.71 0.76 -7.65
CA LEU A 148 15.56 -0.69 -7.72
C LEU A 148 14.74 -1.02 -8.95
N ASN A 149 15.18 -2.04 -9.70
CA ASN A 149 14.50 -2.50 -10.89
C ASN A 149 14.16 -3.98 -10.71
N GLY A 150 13.04 -4.40 -11.26
CA GLY A 150 12.64 -5.79 -11.29
C GLY A 150 11.30 -5.93 -11.98
N GLY A 151 10.49 -6.87 -11.54
CA GLY A 151 9.24 -7.18 -12.20
C GLY A 151 8.16 -7.63 -11.23
N THR A 152 6.96 -7.68 -11.75
CA THR A 152 5.81 -8.25 -11.06
C THR A 152 4.99 -9.10 -12.01
N VAL A 153 4.42 -10.17 -11.46
CA VAL A 153 3.43 -11.00 -12.12
C VAL A 153 2.15 -10.87 -11.30
N ALA A 154 1.06 -10.56 -11.98
CA ALA A 154 -0.24 -10.44 -11.36
C ALA A 154 -1.28 -11.23 -12.16
N TRP A 155 -2.27 -11.75 -11.45
CA TRP A 155 -3.40 -12.45 -12.01
C TRP A 155 -4.66 -12.17 -11.21
N ALA A 156 -5.80 -12.30 -11.87
CA ALA A 156 -7.10 -12.31 -11.24
C ALA A 156 -8.00 -13.32 -11.94
N GLU A 157 -9.00 -13.80 -11.23
CA GLU A 157 -10.05 -14.67 -11.72
C GLU A 157 -11.38 -14.06 -11.31
N GLU A 158 -12.27 -13.90 -12.28
CA GLU A 158 -13.64 -13.51 -12.06
C GLU A 158 -14.55 -14.67 -12.47
N ARG A 159 -15.55 -14.97 -11.65
CA ARG A 159 -16.62 -15.88 -12.07
C ARG A 159 -17.64 -15.10 -12.87
N ALA A 160 -17.99 -15.60 -14.05
CA ALA A 160 -19.02 -14.98 -14.90
C ALA A 160 -20.19 -15.94 -15.11
N GLU A 161 -21.40 -15.42 -15.10
CA GLU A 161 -22.61 -16.16 -15.46
C GLU A 161 -23.05 -15.87 -16.90
N GLY A 162 -23.52 -16.91 -17.59
CA GLY A 162 -23.97 -16.83 -18.98
C GLY A 162 -23.71 -18.14 -19.75
N ALA A 163 -24.66 -18.55 -20.59
CA ALA A 163 -24.57 -19.81 -21.34
C ALA A 163 -23.45 -19.82 -22.40
N GLU A 164 -22.90 -18.65 -22.76
CA GLU A 164 -21.94 -18.47 -23.85
C GLU A 164 -20.52 -18.05 -23.38
N ILE A 165 -20.30 -17.84 -22.08
CA ILE A 165 -19.02 -17.39 -21.53
C ILE A 165 -18.44 -18.49 -20.64
N PRO A 166 -17.11 -18.76 -20.68
CA PRO A 166 -16.48 -19.61 -19.69
C PRO A 166 -16.76 -19.10 -18.27
N ARG A 167 -17.17 -19.99 -17.37
CA ARG A 167 -17.50 -19.66 -15.97
C ARG A 167 -16.37 -18.99 -15.18
N HIS A 168 -15.13 -19.18 -15.62
CA HIS A 168 -13.94 -18.59 -15.02
C HIS A 168 -13.23 -17.75 -16.08
N LEU A 169 -13.29 -16.43 -15.91
CA LEU A 169 -12.57 -15.48 -16.75
C LEU A 169 -11.23 -15.15 -16.09
N GLY A 170 -10.15 -15.50 -16.78
CA GLY A 170 -8.79 -15.27 -16.30
C GLY A 170 -8.22 -13.94 -16.78
N PHE A 171 -7.56 -13.25 -15.86
CA PHE A 171 -6.81 -12.01 -16.08
C PHE A 171 -5.37 -12.26 -15.67
N ALA A 172 -4.41 -11.78 -16.45
CA ALA A 172 -3.00 -11.94 -16.12
C ALA A 172 -2.16 -10.82 -16.71
N GLY A 173 -1.04 -10.52 -16.06
CA GLY A 173 -0.08 -9.58 -16.58
C GLY A 173 1.32 -9.76 -16.01
N VAL A 174 2.30 -9.39 -16.83
CA VAL A 174 3.70 -9.23 -16.45
C VAL A 174 4.06 -7.76 -16.64
N PHE A 175 4.68 -7.17 -15.64
CA PHE A 175 4.99 -5.75 -15.59
C PHE A 175 6.41 -5.52 -15.14
N ASP A 176 7.02 -4.45 -15.64
CA ASP A 176 8.22 -3.90 -15.05
C ASP A 176 7.86 -3.21 -13.73
N PHE A 177 8.68 -3.40 -12.71
CA PHE A 177 8.47 -2.86 -11.37
C PHE A 177 9.70 -2.05 -10.93
N PHE A 178 9.49 -0.75 -10.73
CA PHE A 178 10.54 0.20 -10.39
C PHE A 178 10.27 0.90 -9.07
N LEU A 179 11.30 0.99 -8.23
CA LEU A 179 11.32 1.82 -7.05
C LEU A 179 12.40 2.89 -7.20
N LYS A 180 12.03 4.15 -7.05
CA LYS A 180 12.98 5.28 -7.06
C LYS A 180 13.03 5.90 -5.67
N PHE A 181 14.23 6.04 -5.11
CA PHE A 181 14.41 6.66 -3.82
C PHE A 181 14.00 8.14 -3.86
N GLU A 182 13.02 8.52 -3.04
CA GLU A 182 12.54 9.89 -2.90
C GLU A 182 13.28 10.56 -1.74
N GLU A 183 14.49 11.03 -2.05
CA GLU A 183 15.40 11.63 -1.07
C GLU A 183 14.79 12.80 -0.31
N GLY A 184 14.19 13.77 -1.02
CA GLY A 184 13.62 14.95 -0.37
C GLY A 184 12.50 14.62 0.62
N ARG A 185 11.63 13.66 0.26
CA ARG A 185 10.55 13.20 1.15
C ARG A 185 11.10 12.41 2.33
N THR A 186 12.08 11.55 2.08
CA THR A 186 12.76 10.77 3.12
C THR A 186 13.44 11.69 4.13
N ASP A 187 14.14 12.71 3.65
CA ASP A 187 14.84 13.67 4.50
C ASP A 187 13.83 14.51 5.32
N ASP A 188 12.72 14.96 4.71
CA ASP A 188 11.67 15.71 5.40
C ASP A 188 10.98 14.88 6.49
N ALA A 189 10.52 13.67 6.16
CA ALA A 189 9.85 12.78 7.09
C ALA A 189 10.72 12.43 8.30
N ASN A 190 12.00 12.10 8.05
CA ASN A 190 12.96 11.80 9.11
C ASN A 190 13.32 13.04 9.94
N HIS A 191 13.43 14.22 9.32
CA HIS A 191 13.68 15.47 10.04
C HIS A 191 12.55 15.78 11.03
N ARG A 192 11.31 15.47 10.63
CA ARG A 192 10.10 15.63 11.43
C ARG A 192 9.84 14.46 12.39
N ASN A 193 10.68 13.42 12.35
CA ASN A 193 10.56 12.18 13.12
C ASN A 193 9.22 11.46 12.92
N LEU A 194 8.69 11.47 11.69
CA LEU A 194 7.43 10.82 11.39
C LEU A 194 7.53 9.30 11.47
N THR A 195 6.49 8.65 12.00
CA THR A 195 6.31 7.19 11.93
C THR A 195 5.95 6.74 10.52
N ILE A 196 5.97 5.42 10.26
CA ILE A 196 5.51 4.89 8.97
C ILE A 196 4.05 5.28 8.73
N ASP A 197 3.18 5.13 9.74
CA ASP A 197 1.76 5.45 9.65
C ASP A 197 1.53 6.94 9.33
N GLU A 198 2.25 7.85 10.01
CA GLU A 198 2.16 9.28 9.72
C GLU A 198 2.64 9.62 8.30
N ILE A 199 3.69 8.94 7.81
CA ILE A 199 4.14 9.10 6.42
C ILE A 199 3.07 8.58 5.44
N VAL A 200 2.46 7.44 5.73
CA VAL A 200 1.40 6.84 4.90
C VAL A 200 0.19 7.78 4.84
N ASP A 201 -0.23 8.35 5.98
CA ASP A 201 -1.29 9.35 6.06
C ASP A 201 -0.98 10.60 5.22
N GLU A 202 0.24 11.13 5.28
CA GLU A 202 0.61 12.28 4.46
C GLU A 202 0.57 11.96 2.97
N LEU A 203 1.08 10.79 2.57
CA LEU A 203 1.11 10.37 1.18
C LEU A 203 -0.30 10.09 0.63
N THR A 204 -1.17 9.45 1.42
CA THR A 204 -2.57 9.20 1.03
C THR A 204 -3.38 10.50 0.98
N ASN A 205 -3.19 11.42 1.92
CA ASN A 205 -3.80 12.76 1.89
C ASN A 205 -3.37 13.55 0.64
N GLN A 206 -2.10 13.43 0.23
CA GLN A 206 -1.64 14.01 -1.02
C GLN A 206 -2.34 13.39 -2.24
N LEU A 207 -2.51 12.06 -2.27
CA LEU A 207 -3.24 11.37 -3.34
C LEU A 207 -4.72 11.79 -3.37
N ARG A 208 -5.39 11.88 -2.22
CA ARG A 208 -6.76 12.41 -2.10
C ARG A 208 -6.87 13.84 -2.62
N GLY A 209 -5.92 14.71 -2.28
CA GLY A 209 -5.83 16.07 -2.83
C GLY A 209 -5.60 16.12 -4.35
N GLN A 210 -5.12 15.04 -4.95
CA GLN A 210 -4.99 14.85 -6.39
C GLN A 210 -6.22 14.15 -7.02
N GLY A 211 -7.27 13.90 -6.24
CA GLY A 211 -8.52 13.29 -6.68
C GLY A 211 -8.49 11.76 -6.79
N TYR A 212 -7.59 11.08 -6.07
CA TYR A 212 -7.64 9.62 -5.94
C TYR A 212 -8.63 9.22 -4.83
N LYS A 213 -9.46 8.21 -5.09
CA LYS A 213 -10.37 7.59 -4.10
C LYS A 213 -9.70 6.38 -3.42
N ASP A 214 -10.09 6.09 -2.19
CA ASP A 214 -9.62 4.90 -1.47
C ASP A 214 -10.41 3.67 -1.92
N GLU A 215 -9.75 2.58 -2.30
CA GLU A 215 -10.42 1.35 -2.74
C GLU A 215 -11.02 0.56 -1.57
N THR A 216 -10.58 0.80 -0.33
CA THR A 216 -11.09 0.08 0.85
C THR A 216 -12.31 0.75 1.48
N VAL A 217 -12.61 1.99 1.09
CA VAL A 217 -13.79 2.71 1.58
C VAL A 217 -14.87 2.55 0.51
N ALA A 218 -15.91 1.77 0.81
CA ALA A 218 -17.08 1.72 -0.05
C ALA A 218 -17.59 3.16 -0.28
N ASP A 219 -17.91 3.51 -1.53
CA ASP A 219 -18.54 4.78 -1.86
C ASP A 219 -19.92 4.81 -1.16
N ASP A 220 -19.96 5.28 0.09
CA ASP A 220 -21.17 5.85 0.69
C ASP A 220 -21.42 7.20 -0.01
N GLU A 221 -21.59 7.21 -1.34
CA GLU A 221 -22.19 8.37 -1.98
C GLU A 221 -23.67 8.35 -1.62
N PRO A 222 -24.19 9.33 -0.84
CA PRO A 222 -25.62 9.45 -0.65
C PRO A 222 -26.25 9.64 -2.03
N GLU A 223 -27.15 8.74 -2.43
CA GLU A 223 -27.92 8.93 -3.64
C GLU A 223 -28.51 10.35 -3.62
N PRO A 224 -28.37 11.13 -4.71
CA PRO A 224 -29.05 12.41 -4.77
C PRO A 224 -30.54 12.13 -4.64
N GLU A 225 -31.17 12.65 -3.57
CA GLU A 225 -32.62 12.62 -3.40
C GLU A 225 -33.28 13.20 -4.65
N ASN A 226 -33.68 12.32 -5.57
CA ASN A 226 -34.55 12.67 -6.68
C ASN A 226 -35.98 12.70 -6.14
N GLY A 227 -36.24 13.69 -5.27
CA GLY A 227 -37.56 14.00 -4.73
C GLY A 227 -38.41 14.68 -5.79
N GLY A 228 -38.99 13.85 -6.66
CA GLY A 228 -39.91 14.23 -7.71
C GLY A 228 -41.07 15.12 -7.24
N ASN A 229 -41.32 16.13 -8.06
CA ASN A 229 -42.51 16.96 -8.13
C ASN A 229 -43.81 16.13 -8.02
N GLY A 230 -44.54 16.32 -6.91
CA GLY A 230 -45.79 15.64 -6.62
C GLY A 230 -46.79 16.56 -5.91
N GLY A 231 -47.42 17.43 -6.70
CA GLY A 231 -48.81 17.87 -6.50
C GLY A 231 -49.12 18.82 -5.34
N ASP A 232 -49.52 20.05 -5.67
CA ASP A 232 -50.64 20.65 -4.94
C ASP A 232 -51.53 21.46 -5.89
N GLY A 233 -52.81 21.07 -5.91
CA GLY A 233 -53.84 21.68 -6.73
C GLY A 233 -54.24 23.04 -6.18
N VAL A 234 -54.26 24.04 -7.06
CA VAL A 234 -55.01 25.28 -6.82
C VAL A 234 -55.98 25.47 -7.98
N THR A 235 -57.24 25.17 -7.68
CA THR A 235 -58.43 25.66 -8.38
C THR A 235 -58.38 27.18 -8.51
N VAL A 236 -58.44 27.71 -9.73
CA VAL A 236 -58.92 29.07 -9.97
C VAL A 236 -60.02 29.05 -11.03
N THR A 237 -61.19 29.46 -10.57
CA THR A 237 -62.44 29.58 -11.30
C THR A 237 -62.54 30.99 -11.92
N ARG A 238 -62.56 31.07 -13.27
CA ARG A 238 -63.28 32.05 -14.14
C ARG A 238 -62.94 33.56 -13.98
N PRO A 239 -63.31 34.46 -14.91
CA PRO A 239 -64.33 34.42 -15.99
C PRO A 239 -63.82 34.08 -17.39
#